data_AF-A0A2V8KJP1-F1
#
_entry.id   AF-A0A2V8KJP1-F1
#
_cell.length_a   1.000
_cell.length_b   1.000
_cell.length_c   1.000
_cell.angle_alpha   90.00
_cell.angle_beta   90.00
_cell.angle_gamma   90.00
#
_symmetry.space_group_name_H-M   'P 1'
#
loop_
_entity.id
_entity.type
_entity.pdbx_description
1 polymer ?
#
loop_
_entity_poly.entity_id
_entity_poly.type
_entity_poly.pdbx_seq_one_letter_code
_entity_poly.pdbx_strand_id
1 'polypeptide(L)'
;MRARWPIHIALVAVTGAIFFALQPVEVSSQQNTASVVTIGDSDIGGVVTTTKGPEAGVWVIAETTDLPTKFAKIVVTDDQGRYLIPELPKGNYNVWVRGYGLIDSPKVNATPGKAVNLKAVIAPTPAQAAEYYPALYWFSLLRVPESSEFPLQKIKSQGEWLNIIKTGACQSCHALGTKGMRTIPKELGTFPNSVEAWRRRLQSGGARALMTRDITRLDTEIALKYFADWTDRVARGELPFAKPERPQGIERNFVITLWDWSRPTAYLHDEVSTDRRNPRVNANGKIYASTEDSTDLIPVLDPKTHTAAEVLHPVRDPNTPSSKNSSFGASPYWGAERIWDSKTLDHNPMMDEKGRIWFTSRVRPRENPEVCKHGSAHPSAKVLPIEEADRHLSMYDPATGKFTLISTCFQTHHLNFGEDAIQTLWTSTGIRCLRKQATK
;
A
#
# COMPACT_ATOMS: atom_id res chain seq x y z
N MET A 1 41.99 -13.55 -112.43
CA MET A 1 43.09 -12.56 -112.30
C MET A 1 42.65 -11.53 -111.26
N ARG A 2 43.53 -11.12 -110.30
CA ARG A 2 43.34 -10.08 -109.23
C ARG A 2 42.08 -10.27 -108.32
N ALA A 3 42.13 -10.77 -107.06
CA ALA A 3 42.76 -10.28 -105.81
C ALA A 3 42.17 -8.94 -105.27
N ARG A 4 41.76 -8.76 -103.98
CA ARG A 4 41.74 -9.60 -102.75
C ARG A 4 40.71 -9.04 -101.71
N TRP A 5 40.02 -9.95 -100.98
CA TRP A 5 39.30 -9.94 -99.66
C TRP A 5 39.37 -8.77 -98.61
N PRO A 6 38.56 -8.79 -97.50
CA PRO A 6 37.48 -9.73 -97.05
C PRO A 6 36.17 -9.15 -96.38
N ILE A 7 35.33 -10.10 -95.89
CA ILE A 7 34.02 -10.16 -95.15
C ILE A 7 33.78 -9.24 -93.92
N HIS A 8 32.59 -9.06 -93.30
CA HIS A 8 31.40 -9.92 -92.93
C HIS A 8 30.02 -9.22 -93.15
N ILE A 9 28.83 -9.65 -92.66
CA ILE A 9 27.95 -10.89 -92.65
C ILE A 9 26.63 -10.52 -91.89
N ALA A 10 25.52 -11.24 -92.12
CA ALA A 10 24.15 -10.83 -91.77
C ALA A 10 23.47 -11.61 -90.60
N LEU A 11 22.22 -11.22 -90.30
CA LEU A 11 21.35 -11.60 -89.18
C LEU A 11 20.75 -13.03 -89.27
N VAL A 12 20.69 -13.77 -88.16
CA VAL A 12 19.80 -14.94 -87.95
C VAL A 12 19.34 -14.99 -86.49
N ALA A 13 18.07 -15.32 -86.24
CA ALA A 13 17.52 -15.56 -84.90
C ALA A 13 17.39 -17.07 -84.60
N VAL A 14 17.70 -17.49 -83.38
CA VAL A 14 17.48 -18.87 -82.89
C VAL A 14 16.96 -18.83 -81.45
N THR A 15 15.96 -19.67 -81.16
CA THR A 15 15.38 -19.89 -79.83
C THR A 15 16.26 -20.79 -78.96
N GLY A 16 16.40 -20.46 -77.68
CA GLY A 16 17.14 -21.28 -76.70
C GLY A 16 16.45 -21.27 -75.34
N ALA A 17 16.07 -22.45 -74.84
CA ALA A 17 15.53 -22.62 -73.49
C ALA A 17 16.69 -22.75 -72.49
N ILE A 18 16.61 -22.05 -71.36
CA ILE A 18 17.57 -22.18 -70.24
C ILE A 18 16.81 -22.62 -69.00
N PHE A 19 17.06 -23.85 -68.55
CA PHE A 19 16.65 -24.34 -67.25
C PHE A 19 17.53 -23.68 -66.16
N PHE A 20 16.94 -22.84 -65.32
CA PHE A 20 17.54 -22.47 -64.04
C PHE A 20 17.06 -23.42 -62.95
N ALA A 21 17.98 -24.20 -62.40
CA ALA A 21 17.71 -25.03 -61.23
C ALA A 21 17.56 -24.15 -59.98
N LEU A 22 16.31 -23.88 -59.57
CA LEU A 22 16.01 -23.29 -58.27
C LEU A 22 16.30 -24.31 -57.17
N GLN A 23 17.49 -24.23 -56.59
CA GLN A 23 17.74 -24.77 -55.25
C GLN A 23 16.81 -24.03 -54.28
N PRO A 24 16.00 -24.70 -53.44
CA PRO A 24 15.36 -24.03 -52.34
C PRO A 24 16.45 -23.55 -51.39
N VAL A 25 16.67 -22.23 -51.34
CA VAL A 25 17.34 -21.64 -50.17
C VAL A 25 16.40 -21.89 -49.01
N GLU A 26 16.74 -22.87 -48.17
CA GLU A 26 16.21 -22.92 -46.81
C GLU A 26 16.63 -21.62 -46.15
N VAL A 27 15.75 -20.62 -46.20
CA VAL A 27 15.76 -19.51 -45.27
C VAL A 27 15.48 -20.15 -43.92
N SER A 28 16.55 -20.61 -43.27
CA SER A 28 16.55 -20.86 -41.85
C SER A 28 16.12 -19.55 -41.22
N SER A 29 14.83 -19.44 -40.90
CA SER A 29 14.35 -18.37 -40.07
C SER A 29 15.19 -18.47 -38.82
N GLN A 30 16.05 -17.48 -38.57
CA GLN A 30 16.67 -17.34 -37.27
C GLN A 30 15.50 -17.34 -36.29
N GLN A 31 15.34 -18.43 -35.55
CA GLN A 31 14.38 -18.51 -34.47
C GLN A 31 14.68 -17.28 -33.63
N ASN A 32 13.71 -16.35 -33.54
CA ASN A 32 13.87 -15.07 -32.85
C ASN A 32 14.70 -15.31 -31.60
N THR A 33 15.96 -14.87 -31.63
CA THR A 33 16.88 -15.10 -30.52
C THR A 33 16.24 -14.42 -29.34
N ALA A 34 15.66 -15.22 -28.43
CA ALA A 34 14.93 -14.72 -27.28
C ALA A 34 15.86 -13.75 -26.56
N SER A 35 15.56 -12.45 -26.66
CA SER A 35 16.55 -11.40 -26.54
C SER A 35 17.15 -11.45 -25.14
N VAL A 36 18.39 -11.94 -25.08
CA VAL A 36 18.98 -12.49 -23.86
C VAL A 36 19.05 -11.39 -22.81
N VAL A 37 18.17 -11.49 -21.81
CA VAL A 37 18.27 -10.68 -20.60
C VAL A 37 19.59 -11.07 -19.93
N THR A 38 20.45 -10.10 -19.69
CA THR A 38 21.66 -10.33 -18.89
C THR A 38 21.22 -10.52 -17.44
N ILE A 39 21.54 -11.68 -16.87
CA ILE A 39 21.12 -12.11 -15.53
C ILE A 39 22.39 -12.27 -14.69
N GLY A 40 22.53 -11.49 -13.63
CA GLY A 40 23.60 -11.66 -12.65
C GLY A 40 23.32 -12.82 -11.69
N ASP A 41 24.35 -13.22 -10.94
CA ASP A 41 24.26 -14.33 -9.97
C ASP A 41 23.20 -14.10 -8.87
N SER A 42 22.83 -12.85 -8.62
CA SER A 42 21.78 -12.43 -7.67
C SER A 42 20.40 -12.29 -8.29
N ASP A 43 20.21 -12.53 -9.59
CA ASP A 43 19.01 -12.06 -10.29
C ASP A 43 18.17 -13.22 -10.84
N ILE A 44 16.89 -12.97 -11.09
CA ILE A 44 16.03 -13.85 -11.88
C ILE A 44 15.45 -13.05 -13.04
N GLY A 45 15.66 -13.49 -14.27
CA GLY A 45 15.17 -12.79 -15.46
C GLY A 45 14.60 -13.72 -16.51
N GLY A 46 13.96 -13.18 -17.53
CA GLY A 46 13.40 -13.96 -18.63
C GLY A 46 12.33 -13.19 -19.39
N VAL A 47 11.44 -13.93 -20.06
CA VAL A 47 10.35 -13.37 -20.87
C VAL A 47 8.99 -13.92 -20.43
N VAL A 48 8.00 -13.03 -20.31
CA VAL A 48 6.59 -13.38 -20.09
C VAL A 48 5.85 -13.40 -21.42
N THR A 49 5.08 -14.46 -21.67
CA THR A 49 4.28 -14.62 -22.89
C THR A 49 2.89 -15.21 -22.60
N THR A 50 1.91 -14.89 -23.45
CA THR A 50 0.63 -15.62 -23.59
C THR A 50 0.54 -16.29 -24.96
N THR A 51 -0.62 -16.83 -25.30
CA THR A 51 -0.98 -17.25 -26.66
C THR A 51 -1.02 -16.10 -27.68
N LYS A 52 -0.97 -14.83 -27.24
CA LYS A 52 -0.95 -13.64 -28.10
C LYS A 52 0.44 -13.06 -28.35
N GLY A 53 1.49 -13.65 -27.79
CA GLY A 53 2.87 -13.15 -27.86
C GLY A 53 3.40 -12.68 -26.50
N PRO A 54 4.42 -11.79 -26.47
CA PRO A 54 4.95 -11.23 -25.23
C PRO A 54 3.93 -10.34 -24.50
N GLU A 55 3.95 -10.37 -23.16
CA GLU A 55 3.09 -9.52 -22.33
C GLU A 55 3.87 -8.33 -21.78
N ALA A 56 3.61 -7.14 -22.32
CA ALA A 56 4.16 -5.89 -21.81
C ALA A 56 3.36 -5.35 -20.61
N GLY A 57 4.04 -4.66 -19.69
CA GLY A 57 3.42 -3.99 -18.56
C GLY A 57 2.76 -4.93 -17.53
N VAL A 58 3.28 -6.15 -17.35
CA VAL A 58 2.78 -7.10 -16.34
C VAL A 58 3.78 -7.25 -15.21
N TRP A 59 3.28 -7.46 -13.99
CA TRP A 59 4.11 -7.65 -12.81
C TRP A 59 4.64 -9.07 -12.75
N VAL A 60 5.95 -9.20 -12.60
CA VAL A 60 6.59 -10.47 -12.25
C VAL A 60 6.98 -10.40 -10.78
N ILE A 61 6.51 -11.37 -10.00
CA ILE A 61 6.57 -11.42 -8.55
C ILE A 61 7.40 -12.64 -8.17
N ALA A 62 8.50 -12.43 -7.44
CA ALA A 62 9.25 -13.48 -6.78
C ALA A 62 9.00 -13.39 -5.26
N GLU A 63 8.39 -14.43 -4.67
CA GLU A 63 8.10 -14.50 -3.23
C GLU A 63 8.85 -15.66 -2.56
N THR A 64 9.28 -15.48 -1.30
CA THR A 64 9.97 -16.50 -0.51
C THR A 64 9.62 -16.43 0.98
N THR A 65 9.76 -17.58 1.64
CA THR A 65 9.71 -17.74 3.10
C THR A 65 11.04 -18.24 3.68
N ASP A 66 12.10 -18.30 2.86
CA ASP A 66 13.44 -18.78 3.28
C ASP A 66 14.22 -17.71 4.07
N LEU A 67 13.73 -16.46 4.08
CA LEU A 67 14.31 -15.34 4.81
C LEU A 67 13.62 -15.17 6.19
N PRO A 68 14.25 -14.49 7.17
CA PRO A 68 13.70 -14.33 8.53
C PRO A 68 12.38 -13.55 8.59
N THR A 69 11.97 -12.94 7.49
CA THR A 69 10.67 -12.28 7.29
C THR A 69 10.21 -12.63 5.89
N LYS A 70 8.95 -13.03 5.73
CA LYS A 70 8.39 -13.38 4.41
C LYS A 70 8.54 -12.19 3.47
N PHE A 71 9.04 -12.47 2.27
CA PHE A 71 9.60 -11.47 1.36
C PHE A 71 8.99 -11.63 -0.02
N ALA A 72 8.78 -10.51 -0.71
CA ALA A 72 8.54 -10.51 -2.15
C ALA A 72 9.26 -9.36 -2.86
N LYS A 73 9.74 -9.61 -4.08
CA LYS A 73 10.26 -8.57 -4.98
C LYS A 73 9.45 -8.59 -6.28
N ILE A 74 9.04 -7.41 -6.74
CA ILE A 74 8.14 -7.23 -7.88
C ILE A 74 8.78 -6.27 -8.88
N VAL A 75 8.78 -6.65 -10.15
CA VAL A 75 9.21 -5.82 -11.29
C VAL A 75 8.15 -5.84 -12.38
N VAL A 76 8.29 -4.99 -13.40
CA VAL A 76 7.35 -4.93 -14.53
C VAL A 76 8.06 -5.33 -15.83
N THR A 77 7.34 -6.00 -16.73
CA THR A 77 7.87 -6.35 -18.07
C THR A 77 7.92 -5.16 -19.03
N ASP A 78 8.93 -5.14 -19.89
CA ASP A 78 9.07 -4.20 -21.01
C ASP A 78 8.17 -4.53 -22.22
N ASP A 79 8.26 -3.75 -23.31
CA ASP A 79 7.46 -3.97 -24.53
C ASP A 79 7.70 -5.32 -25.22
N GLN A 80 8.82 -5.99 -24.93
CA GLN A 80 9.15 -7.33 -25.42
C GLN A 80 8.80 -8.42 -24.40
N GLY A 81 8.07 -8.09 -23.33
CA GLY A 81 7.71 -8.99 -22.24
C GLY A 81 8.90 -9.41 -21.37
N ARG A 82 10.05 -8.77 -21.50
CA ARG A 82 11.27 -9.12 -20.76
C ARG A 82 11.23 -8.54 -19.36
N TYR A 83 11.81 -9.25 -18.40
CA TYR A 83 11.96 -8.79 -17.02
C TYR A 83 13.30 -9.23 -16.43
N LEU A 84 13.74 -8.49 -15.41
CA LEU A 84 14.83 -8.85 -14.51
C LEU A 84 14.42 -8.44 -13.10
N ILE A 85 14.43 -9.38 -12.16
CA ILE A 85 14.28 -9.15 -10.72
C ILE A 85 15.71 -9.09 -10.16
N PRO A 86 16.26 -7.90 -9.89
CA PRO A 86 17.65 -7.74 -9.50
C PRO A 86 17.83 -8.02 -8.00
N GLU A 87 19.06 -8.31 -7.58
CA GLU A 87 19.49 -8.30 -6.17
C GLU A 87 18.54 -9.08 -5.25
N LEU A 88 18.27 -10.33 -5.60
CA LEU A 88 17.55 -11.26 -4.75
C LEU A 88 18.52 -11.89 -3.73
N PRO A 89 18.16 -11.89 -2.44
CA PRO A 89 18.85 -12.69 -1.42
C PRO A 89 18.93 -14.17 -1.81
N LYS A 90 19.88 -14.91 -1.20
CA LYS A 90 19.95 -16.36 -1.40
C LYS A 90 18.74 -17.04 -0.78
N GLY A 91 17.99 -17.77 -1.59
CA GLY A 91 16.79 -18.52 -1.19
C GLY A 91 16.09 -19.12 -2.40
N ASN A 92 15.05 -19.92 -2.14
CA ASN A 92 14.14 -20.44 -3.16
C ASN A 92 12.94 -19.50 -3.31
N TYR A 93 12.57 -19.19 -4.54
CA TYR A 93 11.50 -18.25 -4.86
C TYR A 93 10.40 -18.93 -5.67
N ASN A 94 9.15 -18.66 -5.31
CA ASN A 94 8.02 -18.86 -6.20
C ASN A 94 7.92 -17.63 -7.12
N VAL A 95 8.14 -17.81 -8.42
CA VAL A 95 8.09 -16.76 -9.43
C VAL A 95 6.82 -16.90 -10.26
N TRP A 96 6.05 -15.83 -10.39
CA TRP A 96 4.75 -15.82 -11.07
C TRP A 96 4.38 -14.44 -11.61
N VAL A 97 3.32 -14.39 -12.43
CA VAL A 97 2.88 -13.18 -13.15
C VAL A 97 1.48 -12.75 -12.71
N ARG A 98 1.30 -11.43 -12.56
CA ARG A 98 0.00 -10.75 -12.41
C ARG A 98 -0.10 -9.59 -13.39
N GLY A 99 -1.29 -9.26 -13.87
CA GLY A 99 -1.50 -8.09 -14.72
C GLY A 99 -2.97 -7.77 -14.96
N TYR A 100 -3.28 -6.53 -15.33
CA TYR A 100 -4.65 -6.20 -15.73
C TYR A 100 -5.02 -6.91 -17.04
N GLY A 101 -6.24 -7.45 -17.08
CA GLY A 101 -6.71 -8.36 -18.15
C GLY A 101 -6.22 -9.81 -18.03
N LEU A 102 -5.45 -10.14 -16.98
CA LEU A 102 -4.97 -11.48 -16.68
C LEU A 102 -5.58 -12.01 -15.38
N ILE A 103 -5.36 -13.29 -15.12
CA ILE A 103 -5.37 -13.86 -13.76
C ILE A 103 -3.94 -14.29 -13.39
N ASP A 104 -3.72 -14.61 -12.12
CA ASP A 104 -2.41 -15.06 -11.64
C ASP A 104 -1.94 -16.31 -12.39
N SER A 105 -0.68 -16.31 -12.84
CA SER A 105 -0.08 -17.49 -13.46
C SER A 105 0.16 -18.61 -12.44
N PRO A 106 0.35 -19.86 -12.89
CA PRO A 106 1.03 -20.87 -12.10
C PRO A 106 2.38 -20.35 -11.58
N LYS A 107 2.77 -20.80 -10.39
CA LYS A 107 4.04 -20.47 -9.75
C LYS A 107 5.14 -21.41 -10.25
N VAL A 108 6.32 -20.84 -10.52
CA VAL A 108 7.51 -21.58 -10.95
C VAL A 108 8.59 -21.40 -9.88
N ASN A 109 9.11 -22.51 -9.35
CA ASN A 109 10.22 -22.45 -8.40
C ASN A 109 11.53 -22.09 -9.11
N ALA A 110 12.26 -21.14 -8.56
CA ALA A 110 13.55 -20.69 -9.07
C ALA A 110 14.48 -20.21 -7.95
N THR A 111 15.76 -20.11 -8.25
CA THR A 111 16.80 -19.50 -7.41
C THR A 111 17.49 -18.37 -8.18
N PRO A 112 18.20 -17.44 -7.50
CA PRO A 112 19.02 -16.43 -8.16
C PRO A 112 20.04 -17.02 -9.14
N GLY A 113 20.40 -16.25 -10.17
CA GLY A 113 21.27 -16.66 -11.28
C GLY A 113 20.55 -17.52 -12.34
N LYS A 114 19.22 -17.40 -12.50
CA LYS A 114 18.43 -18.25 -13.40
C LYS A 114 17.58 -17.48 -14.41
N ALA A 115 17.56 -18.00 -15.63
CA ALA A 115 16.63 -17.61 -16.69
C ALA A 115 15.31 -18.40 -16.53
N VAL A 116 14.19 -17.69 -16.37
CA VAL A 116 12.87 -18.27 -16.13
C VAL A 116 11.85 -17.62 -17.07
N ASN A 117 11.46 -18.33 -18.12
CA ASN A 117 10.39 -17.90 -19.02
C ASN A 117 9.02 -18.27 -18.42
N LEU A 118 8.10 -17.30 -18.40
CA LEU A 118 6.81 -17.44 -17.73
C LEU A 118 5.65 -17.40 -18.73
N LYS A 119 4.58 -18.13 -18.40
CA LYS A 119 3.33 -18.13 -19.14
C LYS A 119 2.25 -17.41 -18.34
N ALA A 120 1.89 -16.22 -18.78
CA ALA A 120 0.76 -15.48 -18.24
C ALA A 120 -0.57 -16.14 -18.65
N VAL A 121 -1.63 -15.90 -17.87
CA VAL A 121 -2.96 -16.48 -18.12
C VAL A 121 -3.96 -15.35 -18.38
N ILE A 122 -4.50 -15.29 -19.59
CA ILE A 122 -5.53 -14.31 -19.96
C ILE A 122 -6.78 -14.57 -19.10
N ALA A 123 -7.37 -13.50 -18.55
CA ALA A 123 -8.58 -13.64 -17.75
C ALA A 123 -9.74 -14.21 -18.59
N PRO A 124 -10.38 -15.33 -18.18
CA PRO A 124 -11.44 -15.94 -18.99
C PRO A 124 -12.70 -15.06 -19.10
N THR A 125 -12.93 -14.16 -18.14
CA THR A 125 -14.06 -13.23 -18.11
C THR A 125 -13.65 -11.83 -17.64
N PRO A 126 -14.41 -10.77 -18.00
CA PRO A 126 -14.20 -9.43 -17.45
C PRO A 126 -14.29 -9.36 -15.93
N ALA A 127 -15.14 -10.20 -15.30
CA ALA A 127 -15.28 -10.27 -13.85
C ALA A 127 -14.00 -10.80 -13.18
N GLN A 128 -13.40 -11.85 -13.73
CA GLN A 128 -12.11 -12.38 -13.24
C GLN A 128 -10.96 -11.40 -13.45
N ALA A 129 -10.95 -10.61 -14.52
CA ALA A 129 -9.98 -9.52 -14.70
C ALA A 129 -10.16 -8.41 -13.65
N ALA A 130 -11.42 -8.05 -13.36
CA ALA A 130 -11.75 -6.96 -12.44
C ALA A 130 -11.39 -7.27 -10.98
N GLU A 131 -11.31 -8.54 -10.58
CA GLU A 131 -10.86 -8.93 -9.24
C GLU A 131 -9.47 -8.37 -8.88
N TYR A 132 -8.62 -8.14 -9.88
CA TYR A 132 -7.27 -7.57 -9.74
C TYR A 132 -7.20 -6.04 -9.86
N TYR A 133 -8.32 -5.36 -10.18
CA TYR A 133 -8.32 -3.90 -10.30
C TYR A 133 -8.09 -3.23 -8.93
N PRO A 134 -7.48 -2.02 -8.88
CA PRO A 134 -7.28 -1.29 -7.64
C PRO A 134 -8.60 -1.07 -6.89
N ALA A 135 -8.54 -1.08 -5.56
CA ALA A 135 -9.72 -0.92 -4.69
C ALA A 135 -10.57 0.31 -5.07
N LEU A 136 -9.92 1.41 -5.45
CA LEU A 136 -10.56 2.66 -5.90
C LEU A 136 -11.55 2.49 -7.06
N TYR A 137 -11.28 1.57 -8.01
CA TYR A 137 -12.20 1.30 -9.14
C TYR A 137 -13.50 0.66 -8.67
N TRP A 138 -13.42 -0.21 -7.66
CA TRP A 138 -14.60 -0.81 -7.04
C TRP A 138 -15.33 0.17 -6.14
N PHE A 139 -14.60 1.02 -5.42
CA PHE A 139 -15.17 2.10 -4.61
C PHE A 139 -15.88 3.16 -5.46
N SER A 140 -15.45 3.42 -6.71
CA SER A 140 -16.13 4.37 -7.60
C SER A 140 -17.56 3.97 -8.01
N LEU A 141 -17.98 2.72 -7.73
CA LEU A 141 -19.37 2.29 -7.92
C LEU A 141 -20.32 2.76 -6.80
N LEU A 142 -19.79 3.23 -5.66
CA LEU A 142 -20.61 3.78 -4.58
C LEU A 142 -21.34 5.03 -5.06
N ARG A 143 -22.66 5.06 -4.89
CA ARG A 143 -23.50 6.22 -5.21
C ARG A 143 -23.04 7.44 -4.40
N VAL A 144 -22.70 8.52 -5.10
CA VAL A 144 -22.57 9.86 -4.52
C VAL A 144 -23.94 10.53 -4.66
N PRO A 145 -24.54 11.10 -3.61
CA PRO A 145 -25.80 11.82 -3.72
C PRO A 145 -25.66 13.05 -4.62
N GLU A 146 -26.66 13.33 -5.43
CA GLU A 146 -26.69 14.50 -6.30
C GLU A 146 -26.82 15.79 -5.49
N SER A 147 -26.36 16.92 -6.03
CA SER A 147 -26.47 18.23 -5.36
C SER A 147 -27.93 18.63 -5.04
N SER A 148 -28.89 18.10 -5.79
CA SER A 148 -30.34 18.23 -5.60
C SER A 148 -30.91 17.48 -4.40
N GLU A 149 -30.19 16.48 -3.85
CA GLU A 149 -30.61 15.70 -2.68
C GLU A 149 -30.26 16.37 -1.35
N PHE A 150 -29.53 17.50 -1.36
CA PHE A 150 -29.10 18.19 -0.14
C PHE A 150 -30.11 19.27 0.30
N PRO A 151 -30.30 19.47 1.62
CA PRO A 151 -29.55 18.87 2.72
C PRO A 151 -29.97 17.44 3.09
N LEU A 152 -28.99 16.57 3.31
CA LEU A 152 -29.19 15.23 3.86
C LEU A 152 -29.09 15.31 5.40
N GLN A 153 -30.23 15.53 6.06
CA GLN A 153 -30.35 15.82 7.50
C GLN A 153 -29.44 16.97 7.98
N LYS A 154 -28.20 16.64 8.37
CA LYS A 154 -27.20 17.58 8.92
C LYS A 154 -26.14 17.99 7.89
N ILE A 155 -26.05 17.28 6.76
CA ILE A 155 -25.06 17.48 5.72
C ILE A 155 -25.63 18.48 4.70
N LYS A 156 -24.93 19.59 4.49
CA LYS A 156 -25.44 20.75 3.73
C LYS A 156 -25.14 20.67 2.24
N SER A 157 -24.17 19.85 1.83
CA SER A 157 -23.72 19.79 0.44
C SER A 157 -23.04 18.46 0.09
N GLN A 158 -23.00 18.15 -1.21
CA GLN A 158 -22.22 17.04 -1.76
C GLN A 158 -20.74 17.11 -1.38
N GLY A 159 -20.16 18.32 -1.31
CA GLY A 159 -18.77 18.52 -0.88
C GLY A 159 -18.53 18.11 0.58
N GLU A 160 -19.47 18.38 1.48
CA GLU A 160 -19.40 17.96 2.88
C GLU A 160 -19.50 16.43 3.02
N TRP A 161 -20.43 15.80 2.28
CA TRP A 161 -20.56 14.34 2.22
C TRP A 161 -19.26 13.69 1.69
N LEU A 162 -18.74 14.19 0.58
CA LEU A 162 -17.49 13.72 -0.04
C LEU A 162 -16.29 13.88 0.89
N ASN A 163 -16.22 14.99 1.65
CA ASN A 163 -15.15 15.20 2.63
C ASN A 163 -15.16 14.12 3.72
N ILE A 164 -16.33 13.80 4.29
CA ILE A 164 -16.43 12.77 5.34
C ILE A 164 -16.05 11.39 4.79
N ILE A 165 -16.51 11.03 3.59
CA ILE A 165 -16.19 9.76 2.94
C ILE A 165 -14.71 9.66 2.56
N LYS A 166 -14.12 10.67 1.90
CA LYS A 166 -12.80 10.59 1.26
C LYS A 166 -11.61 10.94 2.15
N THR A 167 -11.79 11.84 3.12
CA THR A 167 -10.66 12.44 3.86
C THR A 167 -10.88 12.49 5.36
N GLY A 168 -12.12 12.71 5.79
CA GLY A 168 -12.46 13.04 7.18
C GLY A 168 -12.99 11.89 8.03
N ALA A 169 -13.02 10.65 7.52
CA ALA A 169 -13.35 9.43 8.27
C ALA A 169 -13.05 8.13 7.50
N CYS A 170 -13.75 7.85 6.39
CA CYS A 170 -13.87 6.47 5.91
C CYS A 170 -12.64 5.99 5.12
N GLN A 171 -12.32 6.64 3.99
CA GLN A 171 -11.21 6.23 3.12
C GLN A 171 -9.83 6.45 3.77
N SER A 172 -9.72 7.34 4.75
CA SER A 172 -8.49 7.57 5.53
C SER A 172 -8.13 6.39 6.43
N CYS A 173 -9.11 5.65 6.94
CA CYS A 173 -8.92 4.52 7.85
C CYS A 173 -9.19 3.15 7.17
N HIS A 174 -9.77 3.15 5.96
CA HIS A 174 -10.21 1.94 5.28
C HIS A 174 -9.89 1.99 3.78
N ALA A 175 -9.32 0.90 3.26
CA ALA A 175 -9.16 0.71 1.82
C ALA A 175 -10.51 0.34 1.16
N LEU A 176 -11.40 1.33 0.96
CA LEU A 176 -12.72 1.11 0.36
C LEU A 176 -12.57 0.47 -1.03
N GLY A 177 -13.44 -0.50 -1.32
CA GLY A 177 -13.43 -1.28 -2.56
C GLY A 177 -12.49 -2.49 -2.58
N THR A 178 -11.70 -2.71 -1.51
CA THR A 178 -11.07 -4.02 -1.28
C THR A 178 -12.13 -5.12 -1.15
N LYS A 179 -11.76 -6.37 -1.46
CA LYS A 179 -12.70 -7.51 -1.50
C LYS A 179 -13.50 -7.65 -0.20
N GLY A 180 -12.82 -7.60 0.96
CA GLY A 180 -13.46 -7.69 2.27
C GLY A 180 -14.43 -6.54 2.61
N MET A 181 -14.37 -5.41 1.90
CA MET A 181 -15.31 -4.29 2.06
C MET A 181 -16.44 -4.31 1.03
N ARG A 182 -16.15 -4.59 -0.25
CA ARG A 182 -17.14 -4.65 -1.35
C ARG A 182 -18.03 -5.89 -1.34
N THR A 183 -17.76 -6.86 -0.47
CA THR A 183 -18.62 -8.02 -0.19
C THR A 183 -18.93 -8.09 1.31
N ILE A 184 -19.98 -8.82 1.70
CA ILE A 184 -20.28 -9.11 3.12
C ILE A 184 -19.67 -10.48 3.51
N PRO A 185 -18.75 -10.55 4.50
CA PRO A 185 -18.23 -11.82 5.03
C PRO A 185 -19.35 -12.68 5.63
N LYS A 186 -19.34 -13.99 5.35
CA LYS A 186 -20.33 -14.96 5.85
C LYS A 186 -20.25 -15.11 7.38
N GLU A 187 -19.07 -14.85 7.93
CA GLU A 187 -18.70 -14.91 9.34
C GLU A 187 -19.42 -13.84 10.18
N LEU A 188 -20.02 -12.82 9.55
CA LEU A 188 -20.92 -11.89 10.22
C LEU A 188 -22.31 -12.49 10.50
N GLY A 189 -22.70 -13.55 9.80
CA GLY A 189 -24.02 -14.19 9.86
C GLY A 189 -24.92 -13.89 8.67
N THR A 190 -26.19 -14.28 8.79
CA THR A 190 -27.24 -14.06 7.77
C THR A 190 -28.16 -12.93 8.22
N PHE A 191 -28.57 -12.08 7.28
CA PHE A 191 -29.38 -10.88 7.54
C PHE A 191 -30.58 -10.82 6.59
N PRO A 192 -31.69 -10.16 6.96
CA PRO A 192 -32.86 -10.02 6.08
C PRO A 192 -32.57 -9.14 4.85
N ASN A 193 -31.55 -8.28 4.92
CA ASN A 193 -31.07 -7.43 3.82
C ASN A 193 -29.65 -6.91 4.13
N SER A 194 -29.01 -6.30 3.14
CA SER A 194 -27.64 -5.79 3.27
C SER A 194 -27.51 -4.51 4.13
N VAL A 195 -28.59 -3.76 4.36
CA VAL A 195 -28.59 -2.62 5.31
C VAL A 195 -28.32 -3.12 6.72
N GLU A 196 -29.00 -4.19 7.15
CA GLU A 196 -28.77 -4.81 8.46
C GLU A 196 -27.42 -5.53 8.55
N ALA A 197 -26.93 -6.11 7.44
CA ALA A 197 -25.58 -6.65 7.37
C ALA A 197 -24.51 -5.56 7.60
N TRP A 198 -24.65 -4.40 6.96
CA TRP A 198 -23.79 -3.24 7.20
C TRP A 198 -23.95 -2.68 8.62
N ARG A 199 -25.18 -2.61 9.17
CA ARG A 199 -25.43 -2.21 10.56
C ARG A 199 -24.71 -3.11 11.56
N ARG A 200 -24.64 -4.42 11.30
CA ARG A 200 -23.86 -5.37 12.12
C ARG A 200 -22.36 -5.25 11.90
N ARG A 201 -21.88 -5.03 10.67
CA ARG A 201 -20.46 -4.81 10.35
C ARG A 201 -19.86 -3.66 11.15
N LEU A 202 -20.55 -2.52 11.25
CA LEU A 202 -20.06 -1.33 11.97
C LEU A 202 -19.89 -1.54 13.49
N GLN A 203 -20.35 -2.69 14.03
CA GLN A 203 -20.20 -3.07 15.43
C GLN A 203 -18.99 -3.98 15.70
N SER A 204 -18.24 -4.39 14.68
CA SER A 204 -17.10 -5.30 14.83
C SER A 204 -15.81 -4.58 15.26
N GLY A 205 -15.04 -5.22 16.15
CA GLY A 205 -13.72 -4.75 16.61
C GLY A 205 -13.78 -3.61 17.64
N GLY A 206 -12.60 -3.17 18.10
CA GLY A 206 -12.45 -2.09 19.09
C GLY A 206 -12.79 -0.69 18.57
N ALA A 207 -12.73 -0.50 17.24
CA ALA A 207 -13.06 0.76 16.58
C ALA A 207 -14.58 1.09 16.53
N ARG A 208 -15.45 0.22 17.08
CA ARG A 208 -16.93 0.36 17.05
C ARG A 208 -17.43 1.76 17.41
N ALA A 209 -16.84 2.40 18.42
CA ALA A 209 -17.24 3.74 18.84
C ALA A 209 -16.92 4.82 17.78
N LEU A 210 -15.75 4.72 17.13
CA LEU A 210 -15.34 5.59 16.04
C LEU A 210 -16.23 5.38 14.80
N MET A 211 -16.49 4.12 14.44
CA MET A 211 -17.42 3.77 13.35
C MET A 211 -18.81 4.36 13.59
N THR A 212 -19.32 4.29 14.82
CA THR A 212 -20.63 4.85 15.20
C THR A 212 -20.63 6.38 15.11
N ARG A 213 -19.57 7.05 15.58
CA ARG A 213 -19.39 8.50 15.43
C ARG A 213 -19.45 8.92 13.96
N ASP A 214 -18.69 8.24 13.11
CA ASP A 214 -18.47 8.70 11.74
C ASP A 214 -19.58 8.32 10.77
N ILE A 215 -20.23 7.16 10.94
CA ILE A 215 -21.45 6.87 10.17
C ILE A 215 -22.59 7.84 10.54
N THR A 216 -22.67 8.28 11.80
CA THR A 216 -23.68 9.27 12.25
C THR A 216 -23.46 10.64 11.59
N ARG A 217 -22.22 11.00 11.24
CA ARG A 217 -21.91 12.21 10.45
C ARG A 217 -22.43 12.14 9.01
N LEU A 218 -22.68 10.93 8.49
CA LEU A 218 -23.15 10.67 7.12
C LEU A 218 -24.67 10.47 6.99
N ASP A 219 -25.44 10.66 8.08
CA ASP A 219 -26.76 10.06 8.30
C ASP A 219 -26.67 8.52 8.21
N THR A 220 -26.77 7.87 9.37
CA THR A 220 -26.62 6.42 9.48
C THR A 220 -27.54 5.64 8.54
N GLU A 221 -28.83 6.02 8.44
CA GLU A 221 -29.79 5.23 7.66
C GLU A 221 -29.65 5.47 6.16
N ILE A 222 -29.25 6.68 5.75
CA ILE A 222 -28.98 7.00 4.34
C ILE A 222 -27.65 6.38 3.90
N ALA A 223 -26.59 6.50 4.71
CA ALA A 223 -25.28 5.93 4.42
C ALA A 223 -25.33 4.40 4.32
N LEU A 224 -26.01 3.72 5.26
CA LEU A 224 -26.18 2.27 5.22
C LEU A 224 -26.90 1.80 3.95
N LYS A 225 -27.87 2.56 3.42
CA LYS A 225 -28.55 2.25 2.15
C LYS A 225 -27.61 2.35 0.96
N TYR A 226 -26.76 3.37 0.88
CA TYR A 226 -25.80 3.50 -0.23
C TYR A 226 -24.71 2.42 -0.18
N PHE A 227 -24.20 2.10 1.00
CA PHE A 227 -23.23 1.01 1.17
C PHE A 227 -23.86 -0.36 0.87
N ALA A 228 -25.12 -0.59 1.25
CA ALA A 228 -25.87 -1.80 0.91
C ALA A 228 -26.10 -1.93 -0.59
N ASP A 229 -26.63 -0.90 -1.27
CA ASP A 229 -26.84 -0.89 -2.73
C ASP A 229 -25.54 -1.19 -3.47
N TRP A 230 -24.44 -0.54 -3.08
CA TRP A 230 -23.11 -0.78 -3.65
C TRP A 230 -22.67 -2.24 -3.52
N THR A 231 -22.77 -2.84 -2.33
CA THR A 231 -22.42 -4.26 -2.15
C THR A 231 -23.38 -5.20 -2.88
N ASP A 232 -24.66 -4.85 -2.98
CA ASP A 232 -25.66 -5.67 -3.66
C ASP A 232 -25.52 -5.63 -5.18
N ARG A 233 -25.14 -4.47 -5.76
CA ARG A 233 -24.83 -4.35 -7.19
C ARG A 233 -23.58 -5.12 -7.56
N VAL A 234 -22.52 -5.02 -6.76
CA VAL A 234 -21.30 -5.85 -6.90
C VAL A 234 -21.65 -7.34 -6.80
N ALA A 235 -22.50 -7.75 -5.85
CA ALA A 235 -22.95 -9.13 -5.72
C ALA A 235 -23.80 -9.61 -6.91
N ARG A 236 -24.54 -8.72 -7.57
CA ARG A 236 -25.26 -8.98 -8.84
C ARG A 236 -24.35 -8.97 -10.08
N GLY A 237 -23.04 -8.75 -9.91
CA GLY A 237 -22.06 -8.78 -11.00
C GLY A 237 -21.78 -7.43 -11.67
N GLU A 238 -22.15 -6.30 -11.06
CA GLU A 238 -21.68 -4.99 -11.53
C GLU A 238 -20.15 -4.91 -11.40
N LEU A 239 -19.50 -4.42 -12.46
CA LEU A 239 -18.05 -4.25 -12.54
C LEU A 239 -17.71 -2.76 -12.69
N PRO A 240 -16.50 -2.32 -12.28
CA PRO A 240 -16.02 -0.98 -12.57
C PRO A 240 -16.10 -0.65 -14.07
N PHE A 241 -16.68 0.51 -14.40
CA PHE A 241 -16.87 0.95 -15.79
C PHE A 241 -15.54 1.20 -16.51
N ALA A 242 -14.54 1.72 -15.78
CA ALA A 242 -13.18 1.92 -16.26
C ALA A 242 -12.33 0.66 -16.07
N LYS A 243 -11.40 0.44 -16.99
CA LYS A 243 -10.36 -0.59 -16.86
C LYS A 243 -9.03 0.12 -16.57
N PRO A 244 -8.26 -0.31 -15.58
CA PRO A 244 -6.95 0.28 -15.31
C PRO A 244 -5.95 -0.08 -16.40
N GLU A 245 -5.11 0.89 -16.75
CA GLU A 245 -4.03 0.71 -17.72
C GLU A 245 -2.85 -0.03 -17.07
N ARG A 246 -2.11 -0.80 -17.88
CA ARG A 246 -0.85 -1.41 -17.47
C ARG A 246 0.27 -0.36 -17.47
N PRO A 247 1.33 -0.48 -16.64
CA PRO A 247 2.44 0.46 -16.66
C PRO A 247 3.12 0.57 -18.02
N GLN A 248 3.46 1.79 -18.44
CA GLN A 248 4.07 2.11 -19.73
C GLN A 248 5.34 2.95 -19.57
N GLY A 249 6.25 2.87 -20.56
CA GLY A 249 7.47 3.66 -20.58
C GLY A 249 8.27 3.56 -19.26
N ILE A 250 8.54 4.71 -18.64
CA ILE A 250 9.36 4.81 -17.42
C ILE A 250 8.72 4.15 -16.19
N GLU A 251 7.40 3.97 -16.15
CA GLU A 251 6.69 3.36 -15.01
C GLU A 251 7.11 1.90 -14.78
N ARG A 252 7.61 1.24 -15.83
CA ARG A 252 8.07 -0.15 -15.79
C ARG A 252 9.43 -0.34 -15.11
N ASN A 253 10.17 0.75 -14.88
CA ASN A 253 11.45 0.73 -14.18
C ASN A 253 11.29 0.63 -12.66
N PHE A 254 10.06 0.55 -12.14
CA PHE A 254 9.79 0.47 -10.72
C PHE A 254 10.02 -0.95 -10.17
N VAL A 255 10.79 -1.05 -9.08
CA VAL A 255 11.06 -2.29 -8.36
C VAL A 255 10.47 -2.15 -6.96
N ILE A 256 9.55 -3.05 -6.60
CA ILE A 256 8.93 -3.09 -5.27
C ILE A 256 9.59 -4.19 -4.47
N THR A 257 10.03 -3.90 -3.26
CA THR A 257 10.43 -4.92 -2.27
C THR A 257 9.46 -4.86 -1.10
N LEU A 258 8.94 -6.01 -0.69
CA LEU A 258 7.90 -6.15 0.33
C LEU A 258 8.37 -7.12 1.41
N TRP A 259 8.06 -6.78 2.65
CA TRP A 259 8.27 -7.62 3.83
C TRP A 259 6.94 -7.76 4.60
N ASP A 260 6.67 -8.94 5.14
CA ASP A 260 5.51 -9.25 5.99
C ASP A 260 5.94 -9.13 7.47
N TRP A 261 5.95 -7.90 8.00
CA TRP A 261 6.51 -7.54 9.31
C TRP A 261 5.45 -6.99 10.28
N SER A 262 5.76 -7.01 11.58
CA SER A 262 4.79 -6.93 12.68
C SER A 262 3.93 -8.21 12.82
N ARG A 263 2.77 -8.12 13.49
CA ARG A 263 1.89 -9.25 13.84
C ARG A 263 0.58 -9.18 13.06
N PRO A 264 -0.05 -10.33 12.71
CA PRO A 264 -1.37 -10.35 12.05
C PRO A 264 -2.51 -9.66 12.82
N THR A 265 -2.34 -9.46 14.13
CA THR A 265 -3.30 -8.78 15.01
C THR A 265 -2.98 -7.30 15.28
N ALA A 266 -1.78 -6.85 14.90
CA ALA A 266 -1.38 -5.46 15.05
C ALA A 266 -1.95 -4.59 13.91
N TYR A 267 -2.43 -3.41 14.25
CA TYR A 267 -2.80 -2.36 13.30
C TYR A 267 -1.61 -1.41 13.19
N LEU A 268 -0.84 -1.54 12.12
CA LEU A 268 0.27 -0.66 11.79
C LEU A 268 -0.31 0.61 11.13
N HIS A 269 -0.13 1.77 11.76
CA HIS A 269 -0.73 3.04 11.34
C HIS A 269 0.23 3.91 10.53
N ASP A 270 1.44 4.16 11.05
CA ASP A 270 2.47 4.97 10.42
C ASP A 270 3.84 4.26 10.47
N GLU A 271 4.77 4.72 9.65
CA GLU A 271 6.19 4.34 9.69
C GLU A 271 7.14 5.51 9.41
N VAL A 272 8.39 5.35 9.84
CA VAL A 272 9.51 6.22 9.47
C VAL A 272 10.75 5.41 9.13
N SER A 273 11.34 5.73 7.96
CA SER A 273 12.56 5.13 7.45
C SER A 273 13.79 6.02 7.57
N THR A 274 13.63 7.34 7.72
CA THR A 274 14.72 8.32 7.82
C THR A 274 14.17 9.70 8.22
N ASP A 275 15.04 10.65 8.58
CA ASP A 275 14.67 12.06 8.70
C ASP A 275 14.24 12.57 7.31
N ARG A 276 13.01 13.08 7.20
CA ARG A 276 12.44 13.55 5.93
C ARG A 276 13.20 14.73 5.32
N ARG A 277 13.95 15.48 6.13
CA ARG A 277 14.77 16.64 5.71
C ARG A 277 16.13 16.21 5.15
N ASN A 278 16.64 15.05 5.56
CA ASN A 278 17.88 14.48 5.06
C ASN A 278 17.81 12.95 5.01
N PRO A 279 17.46 12.34 3.86
CA PRO A 279 17.28 10.90 3.77
C PRO A 279 18.55 10.08 4.01
N ARG A 280 19.74 10.71 4.07
CA ARG A 280 21.01 10.05 4.38
C ARG A 280 21.19 9.68 5.85
N VAL A 281 20.38 10.23 6.77
CA VAL A 281 20.49 9.97 8.22
C VAL A 281 20.39 8.48 8.55
N ASN A 282 19.51 7.74 7.86
CA ASN A 282 19.30 6.30 8.07
C ASN A 282 19.31 5.52 6.76
N ALA A 283 20.27 5.82 5.87
CA ALA A 283 20.41 5.13 4.58
C ALA A 283 20.62 3.61 4.77
N ASN A 284 19.70 2.81 4.21
CA ASN A 284 19.62 1.34 4.40
C ASN A 284 19.51 0.88 5.87
N GLY A 285 19.09 1.78 6.76
CA GLY A 285 18.91 1.49 8.19
C GLY A 285 17.52 0.91 8.48
N LYS A 286 17.24 0.76 9.78
CA LYS A 286 16.00 0.16 10.26
C LYS A 286 14.80 1.09 10.09
N ILE A 287 13.66 0.54 9.73
CA ILE A 287 12.37 1.23 9.63
C ILE A 287 11.60 0.98 10.93
N TYR A 288 11.00 2.03 11.49
CA TYR A 288 10.26 1.98 12.76
C TYR A 288 8.80 2.35 12.50
N ALA A 289 7.87 1.55 12.99
CA ALA A 289 6.43 1.78 12.81
C ALA A 289 5.70 2.01 14.14
N SER A 290 4.51 2.61 14.08
CA SER A 290 3.64 2.81 15.25
C SER A 290 2.33 2.04 15.12
N THR A 291 1.97 1.29 16.16
CA THR A 291 0.83 0.38 16.17
C THR A 291 -0.40 0.98 16.87
N GLU A 292 -0.94 2.07 16.31
CA GLU A 292 -2.06 2.82 16.90
C GLU A 292 -3.20 1.88 17.35
N ASP A 293 -3.77 2.15 18.54
CA ASP A 293 -4.82 1.38 19.21
C ASP A 293 -4.52 -0.11 19.50
N SER A 294 -3.62 -0.77 18.79
CA SER A 294 -3.55 -2.23 18.75
C SER A 294 -2.58 -2.82 19.76
N THR A 295 -1.35 -2.34 19.85
CA THR A 295 -0.37 -2.83 20.84
C THR A 295 0.67 -1.76 21.18
N ASP A 296 1.38 -1.94 22.29
CA ASP A 296 2.48 -1.06 22.73
C ASP A 296 3.85 -1.46 22.15
N LEU A 297 3.86 -2.41 21.20
CA LEU A 297 5.06 -2.95 20.56
C LEU A 297 5.34 -2.23 19.24
N ILE A 298 6.34 -1.35 19.22
CA ILE A 298 6.88 -0.71 18.02
C ILE A 298 7.50 -1.78 17.13
N PRO A 299 6.98 -2.04 15.92
CA PRO A 299 7.60 -2.93 14.96
C PRO A 299 8.86 -2.27 14.38
N VAL A 300 9.90 -3.07 14.16
CA VAL A 300 11.17 -2.64 13.59
C VAL A 300 11.58 -3.60 12.48
N LEU A 301 11.73 -3.11 11.25
CA LEU A 301 12.23 -3.87 10.10
C LEU A 301 13.67 -3.48 9.80
N ASP A 302 14.55 -4.47 9.70
CA ASP A 302 15.88 -4.29 9.10
C ASP A 302 15.84 -4.79 7.64
N PRO A 303 15.77 -3.89 6.64
CA PRO A 303 15.66 -4.28 5.25
C PRO A 303 16.96 -4.90 4.71
N LYS A 304 18.10 -4.71 5.38
CA LYS A 304 19.42 -5.23 4.98
C LYS A 304 19.63 -6.69 5.40
N THR A 305 19.08 -7.10 6.55
CA THR A 305 19.11 -8.49 7.02
C THR A 305 17.79 -9.23 6.81
N HIS A 306 16.74 -8.54 6.36
CA HIS A 306 15.38 -9.06 6.17
C HIS A 306 14.80 -9.66 7.46
N THR A 307 15.08 -9.02 8.60
CA THR A 307 14.63 -9.42 9.93
C THR A 307 13.68 -8.39 10.51
N ALA A 308 12.57 -8.85 11.07
CA ALA A 308 11.69 -8.04 11.91
C ALA A 308 12.01 -8.24 13.41
N ALA A 309 11.80 -7.19 14.20
CA ALA A 309 11.89 -7.18 15.66
C ALA A 309 10.80 -6.26 16.24
N GLU A 310 10.64 -6.25 17.56
CA GLU A 310 9.68 -5.40 18.26
C GLU A 310 10.34 -4.76 19.49
N VAL A 311 9.95 -3.51 19.79
CA VAL A 311 10.40 -2.76 20.97
C VAL A 311 9.17 -2.34 21.76
N LEU A 312 9.09 -2.73 23.04
CA LEU A 312 8.01 -2.30 23.92
C LEU A 312 8.16 -0.82 24.27
N HIS A 313 7.20 0.01 23.83
CA HIS A 313 7.08 1.40 24.25
C HIS A 313 6.53 1.45 25.69
N PRO A 314 7.26 2.00 26.67
CA PRO A 314 6.79 2.07 28.05
C PRO A 314 5.80 3.23 28.28
N VAL A 315 4.99 3.13 29.33
CA VAL A 315 4.26 4.26 29.93
C VAL A 315 4.94 4.67 31.24
N ARG A 316 4.83 5.94 31.66
CA ARG A 316 5.33 6.39 32.98
C ARG A 316 4.42 5.90 34.11
N ASP A 317 3.11 5.91 33.89
CA ASP A 317 2.10 5.49 34.87
C ASP A 317 1.42 4.18 34.43
N PRO A 318 1.50 3.09 35.22
CA PRO A 318 0.88 1.81 34.87
C PRO A 318 -0.66 1.88 34.76
N ASN A 319 -1.31 2.88 35.37
CA ASN A 319 -2.75 3.11 35.29
C ASN A 319 -3.21 3.75 33.97
N THR A 320 -2.29 4.05 33.04
CA THR A 320 -2.63 4.55 31.70
C THR A 320 -3.66 3.64 31.03
N PRO A 321 -4.83 4.17 30.57
CA PRO A 321 -5.90 3.36 30.01
C PRO A 321 -5.50 2.60 28.74
N SER A 322 -5.88 1.32 28.68
CA SER A 322 -5.70 0.44 27.52
C SER A 322 -6.91 0.46 26.59
N SER A 323 -6.66 0.39 25.27
CA SER A 323 -7.68 0.19 24.23
C SER A 323 -8.47 -1.12 24.39
N LYS A 324 -7.95 -2.09 25.16
CA LYS A 324 -8.64 -3.34 25.53
C LYS A 324 -9.99 -3.09 26.20
N ASN A 325 -10.14 -1.95 26.86
CA ASN A 325 -11.35 -1.53 27.56
C ASN A 325 -12.40 -0.84 26.66
N SER A 326 -12.07 -0.58 25.38
CA SER A 326 -12.98 0.06 24.43
C SER A 326 -14.24 -0.77 24.16
N SER A 327 -15.29 -0.11 23.64
CA SER A 327 -16.48 -0.80 23.13
C SER A 327 -16.09 -1.75 22.00
N PHE A 328 -16.65 -2.96 22.00
CA PHE A 328 -16.26 -4.05 21.12
C PHE A 328 -17.49 -4.83 20.65
N GLY A 329 -17.35 -5.51 19.52
CA GLY A 329 -18.24 -6.57 19.07
C GLY A 329 -17.46 -7.56 18.20
N ALA A 330 -17.96 -8.79 18.08
CA ALA A 330 -17.21 -9.86 17.44
C ALA A 330 -16.81 -9.52 15.99
N SER A 331 -15.53 -9.76 15.66
CA SER A 331 -14.91 -9.61 14.35
C SER A 331 -15.19 -10.82 13.45
N PRO A 332 -15.37 -10.65 12.14
CA PRO A 332 -15.47 -11.77 11.20
C PRO A 332 -14.15 -12.55 11.05
N TYR A 333 -13.01 -11.99 11.47
CA TYR A 333 -11.69 -12.63 11.34
C TYR A 333 -11.14 -13.19 12.66
N TRP A 334 -11.46 -12.55 13.78
CA TRP A 334 -10.91 -12.87 15.12
C TRP A 334 -12.00 -13.23 16.15
N GLY A 335 -13.24 -13.41 15.71
CA GLY A 335 -14.37 -13.78 16.57
C GLY A 335 -14.57 -12.79 17.72
N ALA A 336 -14.78 -13.31 18.93
CA ALA A 336 -15.00 -12.52 20.14
C ALA A 336 -13.70 -12.07 20.84
N GLU A 337 -12.52 -12.34 20.28
CA GLU A 337 -11.24 -12.04 20.92
C GLU A 337 -10.88 -10.55 20.86
N ARG A 338 -10.52 -9.98 22.03
CA ARG A 338 -10.02 -8.60 22.14
C ARG A 338 -8.51 -8.57 21.89
N ILE A 339 -8.15 -8.58 20.60
CA ILE A 339 -6.76 -8.59 20.11
C ILE A 339 -6.01 -7.26 20.23
N TRP A 340 -6.69 -6.17 20.59
CA TRP A 340 -6.09 -4.84 20.75
C TRP A 340 -6.01 -4.46 22.23
N ASP A 341 -4.84 -4.03 22.69
CA ASP A 341 -4.61 -3.69 24.09
C ASP A 341 -3.60 -2.56 24.39
N SER A 342 -3.21 -1.77 23.38
CA SER A 342 -2.31 -0.63 23.57
C SER A 342 -2.74 0.34 24.69
N LYS A 343 -1.79 0.70 25.57
CA LYS A 343 -1.88 1.85 26.49
C LYS A 343 -1.26 3.11 25.91
N THR A 344 -0.21 2.99 25.10
CA THR A 344 0.55 4.13 24.55
C THR A 344 -0.20 4.84 23.42
N LEU A 345 -1.08 4.13 22.70
CA LEU A 345 -1.70 4.58 21.45
C LEU A 345 -0.66 5.22 20.53
N ASP A 346 0.45 4.53 20.34
CA ASP A 346 1.62 5.02 19.62
C ASP A 346 1.26 5.45 18.19
N HIS A 347 1.71 6.64 17.79
CA HIS A 347 1.26 7.27 16.55
C HIS A 347 2.31 8.26 16.00
N ASN A 348 2.40 8.35 14.67
CA ASN A 348 3.26 9.24 13.90
C ASN A 348 4.72 9.27 14.39
N PRO A 349 5.49 8.18 14.15
CA PRO A 349 6.92 8.16 14.37
C PRO A 349 7.58 9.10 13.37
N MET A 350 8.55 9.89 13.83
CA MET A 350 9.41 10.73 12.99
C MET A 350 10.84 10.62 13.49
N MET A 351 11.80 10.64 12.57
CA MET A 351 13.21 10.57 12.90
C MET A 351 13.81 11.97 12.86
N ASP A 352 14.63 12.29 13.87
CA ASP A 352 15.39 13.54 13.92
C ASP A 352 16.78 13.43 13.28
N GLU A 353 17.52 14.53 13.25
CA GLU A 353 18.83 14.64 12.58
C GLU A 353 19.92 13.73 13.17
N LYS A 354 19.65 13.10 14.32
CA LYS A 354 20.56 12.19 15.04
C LYS A 354 20.10 10.73 14.95
N GLY A 355 19.07 10.43 14.17
CA GLY A 355 18.52 9.08 14.02
C GLY A 355 17.65 8.63 15.19
N ARG A 356 17.24 9.54 16.09
CA ARG A 356 16.35 9.22 17.22
C ARG A 356 14.90 9.26 16.75
N ILE A 357 14.08 8.34 17.25
CA ILE A 357 12.68 8.17 16.82
C ILE A 357 11.77 8.86 17.83
N TRP A 358 11.01 9.85 17.37
CA TRP A 358 10.04 10.59 18.15
C TRP A 358 8.63 10.13 17.82
N PHE A 359 7.80 9.97 18.84
CA PHE A 359 6.42 9.50 18.73
C PHE A 359 5.45 10.47 19.41
N THR A 360 4.21 10.51 18.92
CA THR A 360 3.08 11.01 19.71
C THR A 360 2.42 9.85 20.44
N SER A 361 2.57 9.79 21.77
CA SER A 361 2.05 8.67 22.56
C SER A 361 1.60 9.09 23.95
N ARG A 362 0.62 8.36 24.49
CA ARG A 362 0.26 8.42 25.92
C ARG A 362 1.44 7.95 26.74
N VAL A 363 1.77 8.73 27.76
CA VAL A 363 2.76 8.34 28.79
C VAL A 363 2.15 8.26 30.19
N ARG A 364 0.88 8.68 30.36
CA ARG A 364 0.12 8.69 31.61
C ARG A 364 -1.40 8.74 31.32
N PRO A 365 -2.27 8.59 32.34
CA PRO A 365 -3.68 8.98 32.25
C PRO A 365 -3.91 10.43 31.81
N ARG A 366 -5.13 10.69 31.32
CA ARG A 366 -5.53 11.96 30.67
C ARG A 366 -5.42 13.19 31.56
N GLU A 367 -5.78 13.06 32.82
CA GLU A 367 -5.79 14.18 33.76
C GLU A 367 -4.41 14.85 33.82
N ASN A 368 -4.38 16.15 33.56
CA ASN A 368 -3.15 16.91 33.60
C ASN A 368 -2.69 17.15 35.05
N PRO A 369 -1.38 17.19 35.34
CA PRO A 369 -0.88 17.61 36.64
C PRO A 369 -1.27 19.06 36.94
N GLU A 370 -1.44 19.40 38.22
CA GLU A 370 -1.85 20.74 38.69
C GLU A 370 -1.02 21.90 38.10
N VAL A 371 0.27 21.68 37.81
CA VAL A 371 1.13 22.69 37.17
C VAL A 371 0.65 23.13 35.77
N CYS A 372 -0.17 22.32 35.10
CA CYS A 372 -0.77 22.60 33.79
C CYS A 372 -2.19 23.20 33.86
N LYS A 373 -2.86 23.08 35.02
CA LYS A 373 -4.26 23.50 35.24
C LYS A 373 -4.38 24.98 35.61
N HIS A 374 -5.61 25.50 35.58
CA HIS A 374 -5.90 26.89 35.95
C HIS A 374 -5.42 27.22 37.39
N GLY A 375 -4.85 28.41 37.59
CA GLY A 375 -4.31 28.86 38.88
C GLY A 375 -2.82 28.57 39.08
N SER A 376 -2.21 27.72 38.25
CA SER A 376 -0.76 27.49 38.25
C SER A 376 0.05 28.71 37.81
N ALA A 377 1.25 28.88 38.38
CA ALA A 377 2.19 29.92 37.98
C ALA A 377 2.86 29.66 36.60
N HIS A 378 2.73 28.44 36.06
CA HIS A 378 3.37 27.98 34.83
C HIS A 378 2.92 28.79 33.60
N PRO A 379 3.82 29.20 32.68
CA PRO A 379 3.47 30.05 31.54
C PRO A 379 2.32 29.48 30.67
N SER A 380 2.35 28.17 30.39
CA SER A 380 1.28 27.53 29.59
C SER A 380 -0.08 27.59 30.28
N ALA A 381 -0.12 27.38 31.60
CA ALA A 381 -1.36 27.39 32.39
C ALA A 381 -2.00 28.78 32.47
N LYS A 382 -1.19 29.85 32.41
CA LYS A 382 -1.66 31.24 32.32
C LYS A 382 -2.25 31.60 30.96
N VAL A 383 -1.74 30.99 29.87
CA VAL A 383 -2.12 31.32 28.49
C VAL A 383 -3.26 30.44 27.96
N LEU A 384 -3.27 29.17 28.35
CA LEU A 384 -4.27 28.18 27.99
C LEU A 384 -4.21 27.05 29.04
N PRO A 385 -4.94 27.16 30.17
CA PRO A 385 -5.07 26.05 31.10
C PRO A 385 -5.79 24.89 30.40
N ILE A 386 -5.29 23.68 30.59
CA ILE A 386 -5.83 22.46 29.99
C ILE A 386 -5.96 21.44 31.11
N GLU A 387 -7.17 20.92 31.31
CA GLU A 387 -7.47 19.95 32.37
C GLU A 387 -7.09 18.52 31.99
N GLU A 388 -7.12 18.18 30.69
CA GLU A 388 -6.79 16.86 30.16
C GLU A 388 -5.94 16.92 28.88
N ALA A 389 -4.98 16.00 28.75
CA ALA A 389 -4.26 15.75 27.50
C ALA A 389 -4.05 14.25 27.31
N ASP A 390 -4.32 13.74 26.10
CA ASP A 390 -4.28 12.30 25.80
C ASP A 390 -2.87 11.85 25.35
N ARG A 391 -2.48 12.17 24.11
CA ARG A 391 -1.12 11.94 23.61
C ARG A 391 -0.18 13.07 24.03
N HIS A 392 1.07 12.70 24.28
CA HIS A 392 2.21 13.55 24.62
C HIS A 392 3.36 13.30 23.64
N LEU A 393 4.62 13.40 24.09
CA LEU A 393 5.80 13.07 23.30
C LEU A 393 6.58 11.93 23.94
N SER A 394 7.23 11.14 23.09
CA SER A 394 8.19 10.12 23.50
C SER A 394 9.34 10.12 22.50
N MET A 395 10.56 9.87 22.96
CA MET A 395 11.73 9.73 22.11
C MET A 395 12.46 8.45 22.46
N TYR A 396 12.61 7.57 21.48
CA TYR A 396 13.45 6.39 21.51
C TYR A 396 14.80 6.70 20.86
N ASP A 397 15.89 6.33 21.54
CA ASP A 397 17.24 6.37 20.98
C ASP A 397 17.69 4.95 20.62
N PRO A 398 17.73 4.58 19.33
CA PRO A 398 18.20 3.26 18.90
C PRO A 398 19.64 2.92 19.29
N ALA A 399 20.50 3.93 19.51
CA ALA A 399 21.91 3.70 19.87
C ALA A 399 22.08 3.26 21.32
N THR A 400 21.17 3.67 22.22
CA THR A 400 21.19 3.29 23.65
C THR A 400 20.06 2.37 24.07
N GLY A 401 19.05 2.17 23.22
CA GLY A 401 17.84 1.39 23.51
C GLY A 401 16.90 2.05 24.52
N LYS A 402 17.06 3.35 24.80
CA LYS A 402 16.36 4.05 25.88
C LYS A 402 15.20 4.90 25.38
N PHE A 403 14.13 4.96 26.18
CA PHE A 403 13.03 5.90 26.01
C PHE A 403 13.18 7.12 26.93
N THR A 404 12.98 8.31 26.35
CA THR A 404 12.68 9.54 27.06
C THR A 404 11.19 9.83 26.86
N LEU A 405 10.38 9.40 27.82
CA LEU A 405 8.96 9.74 27.86
C LEU A 405 8.81 11.20 28.30
N ILE A 406 8.06 12.04 27.57
CA ILE A 406 7.93 13.49 27.80
C ILE A 406 6.46 13.84 28.00
N SER A 407 6.06 14.14 29.24
CA SER A 407 4.68 14.59 29.51
C SER A 407 4.53 16.08 29.26
N THR A 408 3.70 16.43 28.28
CA THR A 408 3.33 17.80 27.92
C THR A 408 2.06 18.25 28.69
N CYS A 409 1.86 19.57 28.84
CA CYS A 409 0.59 20.13 29.33
C CYS A 409 -0.51 20.17 28.26
N PHE A 410 -0.16 19.96 26.98
CA PHE A 410 -1.05 20.02 25.83
C PHE A 410 -1.03 18.70 25.07
N GLN A 411 -2.13 18.37 24.39
CA GLN A 411 -2.25 17.16 23.58
C GLN A 411 -1.46 17.26 22.26
N THR A 412 -0.89 16.15 21.82
CA THR A 412 -0.25 15.98 20.50
C THR A 412 -1.04 15.03 19.60
N HIS A 413 -0.66 14.92 18.32
CA HIS A 413 -1.23 13.96 17.37
C HIS A 413 -0.32 13.72 16.16
N HIS A 414 0.00 14.75 15.38
CA HIS A 414 1.10 14.66 14.41
C HIS A 414 2.23 15.57 14.89
N LEU A 415 3.47 15.11 14.77
CA LEU A 415 4.68 15.86 15.05
C LEU A 415 5.52 15.97 13.77
N ASN A 416 6.30 17.04 13.63
CA ASN A 416 7.27 17.19 12.53
C ASN A 416 8.38 18.16 12.92
N PHE A 417 9.56 18.02 12.34
CA PHE A 417 10.70 18.90 12.58
C PHE A 417 10.80 19.98 11.49
N GLY A 418 11.06 21.22 11.89
CA GLY A 418 11.37 22.33 10.99
C GLY A 418 12.77 22.23 10.39
N GLU A 419 13.01 22.96 9.30
CA GLU A 419 14.33 23.05 8.64
C GLU A 419 15.23 24.17 9.22
N ASP A 420 14.79 24.84 10.29
CA ASP A 420 15.55 25.89 10.95
C ASP A 420 16.77 25.37 11.75
N ALA A 421 17.68 26.27 12.09
CA ALA A 421 18.93 25.95 12.77
C ALA A 421 18.77 25.37 14.19
N ILE A 422 17.58 25.47 14.81
CA ILE A 422 17.28 24.89 16.12
C ILE A 422 16.40 23.63 16.03
N GLN A 423 16.07 23.19 14.81
CA GLN A 423 15.31 21.98 14.51
C GLN A 423 13.93 22.00 15.19
N THR A 424 13.19 23.13 15.08
CA THR A 424 11.93 23.34 15.82
C THR A 424 10.96 22.16 15.69
N LEU A 425 10.58 21.55 16.82
CA LEU A 425 9.57 20.50 16.88
C LEU A 425 8.16 21.11 16.87
N TRP A 426 7.40 20.83 15.82
CA TRP A 426 6.01 21.21 15.67
C TRP A 426 5.08 20.05 16.03
N THR A 427 3.94 20.35 16.65
CA THR A 427 2.90 19.36 16.97
C THR A 427 1.50 19.89 16.68
N SER A 428 0.61 19.03 16.20
CA SER A 428 -0.84 19.28 16.08
C SER A 428 -1.64 18.57 17.17
N THR A 429 -2.89 18.98 17.40
CA THR A 429 -3.79 18.41 18.45
C THR A 429 -4.81 17.40 17.90
N GLY A 430 -4.70 16.99 16.63
CA GLY A 430 -5.59 15.98 15.99
C GLY A 430 -6.98 16.48 15.63
N ILE A 431 -7.62 17.25 16.51
CA ILE A 431 -8.96 17.83 16.30
C ILE A 431 -8.90 19.32 16.62
N ARG A 432 -9.20 20.15 15.60
CA ARG A 432 -8.99 21.62 15.51
C ARG A 432 -7.51 22.02 15.35
N CYS A 433 -7.20 22.71 14.26
CA CYS A 433 -5.92 23.40 14.11
C CYS A 433 -5.85 24.62 15.05
N LEU A 434 -5.16 24.50 16.19
CA LEU A 434 -4.75 25.66 16.97
C LEU A 434 -3.57 26.34 16.30
N ARG A 435 -3.85 27.28 15.38
CA ARG A 435 -2.85 28.15 14.78
C ARG A 435 -2.36 29.15 15.84
N LYS A 436 -1.22 28.86 16.50
CA LYS A 436 -0.45 29.86 17.24
C LYS A 436 0.95 29.96 16.65
N GLN A 437 1.23 31.12 16.08
CA GLN A 437 2.56 31.53 15.65
C GLN A 437 3.33 31.90 16.92
N ALA A 438 4.36 31.14 17.28
CA ALA A 438 5.23 31.49 18.39
C ALA A 438 6.08 32.71 17.99
N THR A 439 5.77 33.87 18.54
CA THR A 439 6.57 35.08 18.39
C THR A 439 7.25 35.41 19.72
N LYS A 440 8.58 35.17 19.73
CA LYS A 440 9.60 35.57 20.72
C LYS A 440 9.24 35.42 22.20
#